data_AF-A0A9D8XKQ6-F1
#
_entry.id   AF-A0A9D8XKQ6-F1
#
_cell.length_a   1.000
_cell.length_b   1.000
_cell.length_c   1.000
_cell.angle_alpha   90.00
_cell.angle_beta   90.00
_cell.angle_gamma   90.00
#
_symmetry.space_group_name_H-M   'P 1'
#
loop_
_entity.id
_entity.type
_entity.pdbx_description
1 polymer ?
#
loop_
_entity_poly.entity_id
_entity_poly.type
_entity_poly.pdbx_seq_one_letter_code
_entity_poly.pdbx_strand_id
1 'polypeptide(L)'
;ILAIHLGEFSSGRLNERGKVYALASLLKKFPEISLVLAGHTHQTVPGKYIYPGVRLVQPAAHAKDTALIRITVDTGKRKTISVASELVSIRDFQPAAMPEEWQKNIARANAGRENILTVLPEDFELTPVKNHKNCGTLAPLCARAIAEYAKTDLAFSSSYSSYSRSGIVREYDLYRMIPFENFITVLSVTPDELAAIVREQEELTGHAAKARLALYRNCSEKKDIYTVAFGSYAVSGAGGRFPVLKSIAESGTVKRRDLPLTVRDAFRKILKDLDLTKILSGAKVK
;
A
#
# COMPACT_ATOMS: atom_id res chain seq x y z
N ILE A 1 24.49 8.49 -14.34
CA ILE A 1 23.50 7.43 -14.01
C ILE A 1 22.51 8.01 -13.00
N LEU A 2 21.22 7.78 -13.16
CA LEU A 2 20.18 8.19 -12.22
C LEU A 2 19.52 6.95 -11.62
N ALA A 3 19.65 6.75 -10.31
CA ALA A 3 18.87 5.74 -9.59
C ALA A 3 17.65 6.40 -8.94
N ILE A 4 16.45 5.92 -9.23
CA ILE A 4 15.21 6.54 -8.79
C ILE A 4 14.13 5.49 -8.49
N HIS A 5 13.38 5.69 -7.39
CA HIS A 5 12.24 4.85 -7.06
C HIS A 5 10.95 5.39 -7.71
N LEU A 6 10.95 5.47 -9.04
CA LEU A 6 9.81 5.83 -9.89
C LEU A 6 9.83 4.97 -11.15
N GLY A 7 8.66 4.72 -11.74
CA GLY A 7 8.57 4.10 -13.06
C GLY A 7 8.61 5.14 -14.18
N GLU A 8 8.57 4.67 -15.44
CA GLU A 8 8.52 5.52 -16.64
C GLU A 8 7.36 6.53 -16.59
N PHE A 9 6.20 6.04 -16.14
CA PHE A 9 5.02 6.81 -15.82
C PHE A 9 4.67 6.57 -14.36
N SER A 10 4.57 7.63 -13.57
CA SER A 10 4.09 7.53 -12.19
C SER A 10 2.60 7.88 -12.16
N SER A 11 1.74 6.85 -12.20
CA SER A 11 0.29 7.04 -12.02
C SER A 11 0.02 7.74 -10.68
N GLY A 12 -0.91 8.71 -10.69
CA GLY A 12 -1.28 9.47 -9.49
C GLY A 12 -0.35 10.61 -9.09
N ARG A 13 0.81 10.80 -9.74
CA ARG A 13 1.62 12.02 -9.61
C ARG A 13 1.37 12.90 -10.82
N LEU A 14 0.41 13.80 -10.68
CA LEU A 14 0.21 14.85 -11.68
C LEU A 14 1.33 15.90 -11.50
N ASN A 15 1.85 16.41 -12.60
CA ASN A 15 2.67 17.61 -12.58
C ASN A 15 1.80 18.83 -12.23
N GLU A 16 2.41 20.00 -12.10
CA GLU A 16 1.74 21.29 -11.81
C GLU A 16 0.58 21.62 -12.75
N ARG A 17 0.47 20.94 -13.91
CA ARG A 17 -0.58 21.12 -14.93
C ARG A 17 -1.59 19.97 -14.95
N GLY A 18 -1.64 19.11 -13.94
CA GLY A 18 -2.60 18.02 -13.89
C GLY A 18 -2.30 16.86 -14.84
N LYS A 19 -1.10 16.76 -15.42
CA LYS A 19 -0.71 15.65 -16.34
C LYS A 19 0.19 14.65 -15.64
N VAL A 20 0.08 13.36 -16.00
CA VAL A 20 0.95 12.29 -15.49
C VAL A 20 2.42 12.70 -15.60
N TYR A 21 3.15 12.67 -14.49
CA TYR A 21 4.58 12.94 -14.47
C TYR A 21 5.31 11.88 -15.29
N ALA A 22 5.89 12.32 -16.41
CA ALA A 22 6.70 11.50 -17.30
C ALA A 22 8.18 11.76 -17.06
N LEU A 23 8.94 10.69 -16.82
CA LEU A 23 10.37 10.79 -16.54
C LEU A 23 11.16 11.48 -17.66
N ALA A 24 10.69 11.37 -18.91
CA ALA A 24 11.26 12.08 -20.06
C ALA A 24 11.36 13.61 -19.88
N SER A 25 10.43 14.23 -19.13
CA SER A 25 10.46 15.68 -18.86
C SER A 25 11.62 16.07 -17.94
N LEU A 26 12.01 15.19 -17.01
CA LEU A 26 13.20 15.37 -16.19
C LEU A 26 14.46 15.22 -17.06
N LEU A 27 14.52 14.17 -17.87
CA LEU A 27 15.68 13.86 -18.69
C LEU A 27 16.01 14.95 -19.72
N LYS A 28 15.00 15.69 -20.20
CA LYS A 28 15.22 16.89 -21.03
C LYS A 28 16.07 17.95 -20.33
N LYS A 29 15.96 18.08 -19.01
CA LYS A 29 16.73 19.06 -18.22
C LYS A 29 18.12 18.57 -17.84
N PHE A 30 18.39 17.27 -17.96
CA PHE A 30 19.63 16.62 -17.53
C PHE A 30 20.16 15.68 -18.64
N PRO A 31 20.63 16.24 -19.77
CA PRO A 31 21.10 15.47 -20.92
C PRO A 31 22.34 14.60 -20.65
N GLU A 32 23.05 14.83 -19.54
CA GLU A 32 24.18 14.03 -19.08
C GLU A 32 23.78 12.65 -18.54
N ILE A 33 22.49 12.39 -18.31
CA ILE A 33 22.00 11.11 -17.83
C ILE A 33 21.84 10.16 -19.01
N SER A 34 22.66 9.11 -19.09
CA SER A 34 22.53 8.06 -20.13
C SER A 34 21.82 6.78 -19.65
N LEU A 35 21.59 6.64 -18.34
CA LEU A 35 20.99 5.46 -17.74
C LEU A 35 20.11 5.84 -16.54
N VAL A 36 18.90 5.28 -16.50
CA VAL A 36 17.98 5.32 -15.36
C VAL A 36 17.80 3.91 -14.80
N LEU A 37 18.06 3.76 -13.50
CA LEU A 37 17.69 2.59 -12.72
C LEU A 37 16.37 2.91 -11.99
N ALA A 38 15.28 2.33 -12.49
CA ALA A 38 13.92 2.62 -12.07
C ALA A 38 13.38 1.60 -11.06
N GLY A 39 12.21 1.89 -10.49
CA GLY A 39 11.53 1.03 -9.51
C GLY A 39 10.06 1.41 -9.36
N HIS A 40 9.47 1.11 -8.20
CA HIS A 40 8.09 1.48 -7.82
C HIS A 40 6.94 0.77 -8.55
N THR A 41 6.95 0.72 -9.89
CA THR A 41 5.82 0.18 -10.67
C THR A 41 5.78 -1.34 -10.76
N HIS A 42 6.85 -2.01 -10.31
CA HIS A 42 7.03 -3.47 -10.38
C HIS A 42 6.98 -4.05 -11.81
N GLN A 43 7.07 -3.20 -12.83
CA GLN A 43 7.27 -3.61 -14.22
C GLN A 43 8.66 -4.19 -14.42
N THR A 44 8.77 -5.15 -15.34
CA THR A 44 10.02 -5.78 -15.76
C THR A 44 10.49 -5.11 -17.05
N VAL A 45 11.54 -4.30 -16.97
CA VAL A 45 12.10 -3.56 -18.11
C VAL A 45 13.59 -3.89 -18.22
N PRO A 46 13.99 -4.81 -19.13
CA PRO A 46 15.40 -5.17 -19.29
C PRO A 46 16.27 -4.05 -19.85
N GLY A 47 15.65 -3.11 -20.58
CA GLY A 47 16.30 -1.95 -21.16
C GLY A 47 15.41 -1.33 -22.22
N LYS A 48 14.96 -0.10 -22.00
CA LYS A 48 14.11 0.64 -22.95
C LYS A 48 14.62 2.07 -23.10
N TYR A 49 14.62 2.61 -24.30
CA TYR A 49 14.87 4.04 -24.49
C TYR A 49 13.64 4.85 -24.08
N ILE A 50 13.84 5.83 -23.20
CA ILE A 50 12.76 6.72 -22.72
C ILE A 50 13.04 8.20 -23.04
N TYR A 51 14.25 8.50 -23.51
CA TYR A 51 14.69 9.79 -24.03
C TYR A 51 15.92 9.54 -24.93
N PRO A 52 16.24 10.38 -25.92
CA PRO A 52 17.41 10.18 -26.78
C PRO A 52 18.69 9.94 -25.97
N GLY A 53 19.33 8.79 -26.21
CA GLY A 53 20.55 8.38 -25.51
C GLY A 53 20.37 7.88 -24.08
N VAL A 54 19.13 7.75 -23.58
CA VAL A 54 18.84 7.35 -22.20
C VAL A 54 18.09 6.03 -22.12
N ARG A 55 18.71 5.04 -21.50
CA ARG A 55 18.13 3.72 -21.26
C ARG A 55 17.53 3.63 -19.86
N LEU A 56 16.29 3.19 -19.73
CA LEU A 56 15.64 2.83 -18.47
C LEU A 56 15.71 1.32 -18.27
N VAL A 57 16.11 0.91 -17.07
CA VAL A 57 16.15 -0.48 -16.63
C VAL A 57 15.38 -0.59 -15.32
N GLN A 58 14.53 -1.61 -15.22
CA GLN A 58 13.76 -1.91 -14.02
C GLN A 58 13.65 -3.43 -13.82
N PRO A 59 14.39 -4.01 -12.88
CA PRO A 59 14.21 -5.42 -12.49
C PRO A 59 12.81 -5.67 -11.91
N ALA A 60 12.34 -6.91 -12.03
CA ALA A 60 11.08 -7.32 -11.42
C ALA A 60 11.10 -7.17 -9.89
N ALA A 61 9.90 -7.02 -9.30
CA ALA A 61 9.75 -6.96 -7.85
C ALA A 61 10.19 -8.25 -7.15
N HIS A 62 10.51 -8.13 -5.86
CA HIS A 62 10.88 -9.24 -4.97
C HIS A 62 12.15 -10.00 -5.38
N ALA A 63 13.13 -9.29 -5.97
CA ALA A 63 14.41 -9.87 -6.39
C ALA A 63 14.26 -11.08 -7.33
N LYS A 64 13.18 -11.13 -8.12
CA LYS A 64 12.99 -12.18 -9.14
C LYS A 64 14.08 -12.14 -10.20
N ASP A 65 14.55 -10.92 -10.52
CA ASP A 65 15.62 -10.68 -11.48
C ASP A 65 16.63 -9.68 -10.90
N THR A 66 17.86 -9.77 -11.39
CA THR A 66 18.91 -8.75 -11.21
C THR A 66 19.24 -8.13 -12.56
N ALA A 67 19.37 -6.81 -12.63
CA ALA A 67 19.85 -6.16 -13.85
C ALA A 67 21.36 -6.26 -13.98
N LEU A 68 21.83 -6.79 -15.10
CA LEU A 68 23.23 -6.75 -15.50
C LEU A 68 23.40 -5.67 -16.55
N ILE A 69 24.23 -4.66 -16.26
CA ILE A 69 24.39 -3.47 -17.11
C ILE A 69 25.86 -3.31 -17.47
N ARG A 70 26.12 -3.12 -18.76
CA ARG A 70 27.46 -2.88 -19.33
C ARG A 70 27.48 -1.50 -19.96
N ILE A 71 28.38 -0.65 -19.50
CA ILE A 71 28.51 0.73 -19.95
C ILE A 71 29.90 0.92 -20.51
N THR A 72 29.98 1.38 -21.76
CA THR A 72 31.24 1.80 -22.39
C THR A 72 31.29 3.33 -22.38
N VAL A 73 32.40 3.89 -21.90
CA VAL A 73 32.58 5.34 -21.75
C VAL A 73 33.87 5.77 -22.44
N ASP A 74 33.79 6.85 -23.23
CA ASP A 74 34.95 7.60 -23.69
C ASP A 74 35.38 8.56 -22.56
N THR A 75 36.49 8.25 -21.91
CA THR A 75 37.02 9.03 -20.78
C THR A 75 37.61 10.38 -21.22
N GLY A 76 38.14 10.46 -22.44
CA GLY A 76 38.68 11.70 -23.01
C GLY A 76 37.58 12.70 -23.35
N LYS A 77 36.48 12.22 -23.95
CA LYS A 77 35.30 13.03 -24.29
C LYS A 77 34.27 13.13 -23.17
N ARG A 78 34.48 12.39 -22.07
CA ARG A 78 33.54 12.24 -20.94
C ARG A 78 32.12 11.90 -21.42
N LYS A 79 32.02 11.00 -22.40
CA LYS A 79 30.76 10.62 -23.04
C LYS A 79 30.51 9.12 -22.93
N THR A 80 29.26 8.76 -22.62
CA THR A 80 28.81 7.37 -22.75
C THR A 80 28.74 7.01 -24.24
N ILE A 81 29.44 5.93 -24.61
CA ILE A 81 29.43 5.35 -25.95
C ILE A 81 28.22 4.41 -26.09
N SER A 82 28.03 3.52 -25.13
CA SER A 82 26.94 2.55 -25.14
C SER A 82 26.50 2.15 -23.74
N VAL A 83 25.24 1.76 -23.63
CA VAL A 83 24.64 1.15 -22.45
C VAL A 83 23.92 -0.11 -22.91
N ALA A 84 24.43 -1.29 -22.58
CA ALA A 84 23.73 -2.56 -22.78
C ALA A 84 23.19 -3.06 -21.43
N SER A 85 22.03 -3.69 -21.44
CA SER A 85 21.40 -4.21 -20.24
C SER A 85 20.56 -5.45 -20.51
N GLU A 86 20.56 -6.35 -19.56
CA GLU A 86 19.73 -7.55 -19.52
C GLU A 86 19.26 -7.82 -18.09
N LEU A 87 18.25 -8.67 -17.95
CA LEU A 87 17.80 -9.17 -16.65
C LEU A 87 18.23 -10.62 -16.53
N VAL A 88 18.90 -10.93 -15.44
CA VAL A 88 19.29 -12.29 -15.08
C VAL A 88 18.32 -12.77 -14.01
N SER A 89 17.65 -13.88 -14.27
CA SER A 89 16.68 -14.45 -13.33
C SER A 89 17.43 -15.01 -12.13
N ILE A 90 16.92 -14.78 -10.91
CA ILE A 90 17.51 -15.37 -9.70
C ILE A 90 17.48 -16.91 -9.73
N ARG A 91 16.59 -17.49 -10.53
CA ARG A 91 16.47 -18.95 -10.73
C ARG A 91 17.65 -19.55 -11.48
N ASP A 92 18.44 -18.71 -12.16
CA ASP A 92 19.60 -19.16 -12.93
C ASP A 92 20.82 -19.36 -12.02
N PHE A 93 20.71 -18.99 -10.74
CA PHE A 93 21.77 -19.14 -9.75
C PHE A 93 21.47 -20.29 -8.80
N GLN A 94 22.50 -21.05 -8.45
CA GLN A 94 22.44 -21.99 -7.33
C GLN A 94 22.48 -21.18 -6.02
N PRO A 95 21.57 -21.44 -5.07
CA PRO A 95 21.58 -20.74 -3.80
C PRO A 95 22.88 -21.07 -3.04
N ALA A 96 23.65 -20.04 -2.69
CA ALA A 96 24.75 -20.19 -1.76
C ALA A 96 24.22 -20.55 -0.35
N ALA A 97 25.10 -21.09 0.50
CA ALA A 97 24.78 -21.26 1.91
C ALA A 97 24.36 -19.92 2.52
N MET A 98 23.26 -19.93 3.27
CA MET A 98 22.74 -18.72 3.92
C MET A 98 23.76 -18.19 4.94
N PRO A 99 24.18 -16.91 4.86
CA PRO A 99 25.06 -16.32 5.86
C PRO A 99 24.46 -16.45 7.27
N GLU A 100 25.30 -16.74 8.28
CA GLU A 100 24.88 -16.91 9.67
C GLU A 100 24.10 -15.70 10.20
N GLU A 101 24.56 -14.50 9.83
CA GLU A 101 23.91 -13.22 10.13
C GLU A 101 22.44 -13.14 9.67
N TRP A 102 22.07 -13.85 8.60
CA TRP A 102 20.70 -13.84 8.06
C TRP A 102 19.82 -14.91 8.70
N GLN A 103 20.42 -15.93 9.35
CA GLN A 103 19.69 -17.01 10.00
C GLN A 103 18.75 -16.47 11.09
N LYS A 104 19.15 -15.41 11.82
CA LYS A 104 18.29 -14.75 12.82
C LYS A 104 17.01 -14.17 12.21
N ASN A 105 17.11 -13.53 11.04
CA ASN A 105 15.96 -12.97 10.34
C ASN A 105 15.02 -14.06 9.84
N ILE A 106 15.57 -15.16 9.33
CA ILE A 106 14.80 -16.32 8.89
C ILE A 106 14.12 -17.01 10.07
N ALA A 107 14.83 -17.21 11.19
CA ALA A 107 14.26 -17.78 12.40
C ALA A 107 13.08 -16.95 12.91
N ARG A 108 13.20 -15.61 12.93
CA ARG A 108 12.09 -14.71 13.28
C ARG A 108 10.91 -14.85 12.32
N ALA A 109 11.16 -14.92 11.01
CA ALA A 109 10.11 -15.12 10.01
C ALA A 109 9.40 -16.49 10.16
N ASN A 110 10.17 -17.54 10.46
CA ASN A 110 9.64 -18.88 10.71
C ASN A 110 8.83 -18.94 12.01
N ALA A 111 9.28 -18.29 13.09
CA ALA A 111 8.51 -18.19 14.33
C ALA A 111 7.13 -17.54 14.09
N GLY A 112 7.04 -16.54 13.19
CA GLY A 112 5.77 -15.96 12.78
C GLY A 112 4.84 -16.93 12.03
N ARG A 113 5.38 -17.96 11.36
CA ARG A 113 4.58 -19.02 10.72
C ARG A 113 4.03 -20.01 11.74
N GLU A 114 4.66 -20.17 12.88
CA GLU A 114 4.19 -21.07 13.93
C GLU A 114 3.30 -20.36 14.95
N ASN A 115 3.45 -19.05 15.12
CA ASN A 115 2.67 -18.27 16.09
C ASN A 115 1.20 -18.13 15.68
N ILE A 116 0.31 -18.89 16.34
CA ILE A 116 -1.14 -18.82 16.17
C ILE A 116 -1.68 -17.59 16.92
N LEU A 117 -2.43 -16.75 16.20
CA LEU A 117 -3.13 -15.59 16.77
C LEU A 117 -4.53 -15.94 17.25
N THR A 118 -5.27 -16.71 16.45
CA THR A 118 -6.65 -17.12 16.75
C THR A 118 -7.10 -18.25 15.83
N VAL A 119 -8.27 -18.82 16.12
CA VAL A 119 -8.96 -19.80 15.26
C VAL A 119 -10.33 -19.22 14.91
N LEU A 120 -10.58 -19.05 13.62
CA LEU A 120 -11.87 -18.55 13.12
C LEU A 120 -12.96 -19.64 13.23
N PRO A 121 -14.24 -19.25 13.39
CA PRO A 121 -15.36 -20.18 13.27
C PRO A 121 -15.37 -20.90 11.92
N GLU A 122 -15.92 -22.11 11.87
CA GLU A 122 -15.92 -22.96 10.69
C GLU A 122 -16.58 -22.31 9.46
N ASP A 123 -17.63 -21.52 9.69
CA ASP A 123 -18.40 -20.79 8.67
C ASP A 123 -17.88 -19.37 8.40
N PHE A 124 -16.72 -19.01 8.94
CA PHE A 124 -16.15 -17.67 8.81
C PHE A 124 -14.81 -17.65 8.07
N GLU A 125 -14.72 -16.79 7.07
CA GLU A 125 -13.49 -16.54 6.31
C GLU A 125 -13.16 -15.05 6.33
N LEU A 126 -11.88 -14.73 6.58
CA LEU A 126 -11.29 -13.43 6.33
C LEU A 126 -11.06 -13.26 4.83
N THR A 127 -11.90 -12.45 4.18
CA THR A 127 -11.90 -12.24 2.72
C THR A 127 -11.59 -10.79 2.37
N PRO A 128 -10.79 -10.53 1.32
CA PRO A 128 -10.47 -9.18 0.87
C PRO A 128 -11.64 -8.54 0.11
N VAL A 129 -11.52 -7.23 -0.19
CA VAL A 129 -12.45 -6.53 -1.07
C VAL A 129 -12.40 -7.16 -2.46
N LYS A 130 -13.53 -7.68 -2.94
CA LYS A 130 -13.62 -8.29 -4.28
C LYS A 130 -14.01 -7.25 -5.33
N ASN A 131 -14.92 -6.35 -5.00
CA ASN A 131 -15.42 -5.30 -5.88
C ASN A 131 -16.12 -4.18 -5.07
N HIS A 132 -16.58 -3.13 -5.74
CA HIS A 132 -17.26 -1.98 -5.11
C HIS A 132 -18.52 -2.32 -4.30
N LYS A 133 -19.17 -3.46 -4.56
CA LYS A 133 -20.37 -3.92 -3.84
C LYS A 133 -20.06 -4.92 -2.71
N ASN A 134 -18.83 -5.45 -2.67
CA ASN A 134 -18.44 -6.47 -1.71
C ASN A 134 -17.06 -6.17 -1.13
N CYS A 135 -17.08 -5.57 0.06
CA CYS A 135 -15.90 -5.20 0.82
C CYS A 135 -15.22 -6.39 1.52
N GLY A 136 -15.74 -7.61 1.37
CA GLY A 136 -15.30 -8.79 2.13
C GLY A 136 -15.50 -8.60 3.63
N THR A 137 -14.88 -9.49 4.41
CA THR A 137 -14.89 -9.41 5.89
C THR A 137 -13.66 -8.69 6.44
N LEU A 138 -12.55 -8.64 5.69
CA LEU A 138 -11.31 -8.01 6.15
C LEU A 138 -11.44 -6.49 6.32
N ALA A 139 -11.99 -5.79 5.32
CA ALA A 139 -12.03 -4.33 5.36
C ALA A 139 -12.92 -3.80 6.52
N PRO A 140 -14.14 -4.33 6.76
CA PRO A 140 -14.95 -3.94 7.92
C PRO A 140 -14.29 -4.27 9.26
N LEU A 141 -13.66 -5.45 9.40
CA LEU A 141 -12.96 -5.80 10.63
C LEU A 141 -11.73 -4.92 10.88
N CYS A 142 -10.99 -4.55 9.84
CA CYS A 142 -9.89 -3.58 9.97
C CYS A 142 -10.41 -2.20 10.38
N ALA A 143 -11.53 -1.73 9.79
CA ALA A 143 -12.15 -0.46 10.15
C ALA A 143 -12.57 -0.47 11.63
N ARG A 144 -13.22 -1.54 12.08
CA ARG A 144 -13.54 -1.73 13.50
C ARG A 144 -12.29 -1.73 14.38
N ALA A 145 -11.27 -2.49 14.02
CA ALA A 145 -10.03 -2.61 14.79
C ALA A 145 -9.37 -1.25 15.01
N ILE A 146 -9.24 -0.43 13.96
CA ILE A 146 -8.65 0.90 14.09
C ILE A 146 -9.56 1.86 14.85
N ALA A 147 -10.89 1.75 14.73
CA ALA A 147 -11.83 2.58 15.49
C ALA A 147 -11.76 2.31 17.01
N GLU A 148 -11.83 1.03 17.40
CA GLU A 148 -11.74 0.63 18.80
C GLU A 148 -10.38 1.01 19.40
N TYR A 149 -9.31 0.78 18.63
CA TYR A 149 -7.97 1.11 19.07
C TYR A 149 -7.75 2.63 19.22
N ALA A 150 -8.16 3.41 18.22
CA ALA A 150 -7.99 4.87 18.21
C ALA A 150 -9.04 5.60 19.06
N LYS A 151 -10.06 4.88 19.56
CA LYS A 151 -11.22 5.39 20.29
C LYS A 151 -11.96 6.47 19.52
N THR A 152 -12.27 6.18 18.26
CA THR A 152 -12.94 7.13 17.36
C THR A 152 -14.42 6.80 17.16
N ASP A 153 -15.17 7.80 16.70
CA ASP A 153 -16.59 7.69 16.38
C ASP A 153 -16.82 6.81 15.14
N LEU A 154 -15.94 6.96 14.13
CA LEU A 154 -15.98 6.19 12.90
C LEU A 154 -14.57 5.76 12.48
N ALA A 155 -14.53 4.82 11.55
CA ALA A 155 -13.30 4.49 10.84
C ALA A 155 -13.56 3.98 9.43
N PHE A 156 -12.57 4.21 8.56
CA PHE A 156 -12.53 3.67 7.22
C PHE A 156 -11.27 2.83 7.02
N SER A 157 -11.42 1.63 6.45
CA SER A 157 -10.29 0.78 6.05
C SER A 157 -10.60 -0.01 4.79
N SER A 158 -9.57 -0.46 4.07
CA SER A 158 -9.70 -1.37 2.93
C SER A 158 -9.14 -2.76 3.24
N SER A 159 -9.15 -3.64 2.24
CA SER A 159 -8.26 -4.79 2.19
C SER A 159 -6.92 -4.38 1.57
N TYR A 160 -5.81 -4.84 2.16
CA TYR A 160 -4.46 -4.45 1.74
C TYR A 160 -3.78 -5.47 0.82
N SER A 161 -4.41 -6.63 0.62
CA SER A 161 -3.97 -7.68 -0.29
C SER A 161 -5.16 -8.50 -0.78
N SER A 162 -4.91 -9.44 -1.69
CA SER A 162 -5.90 -10.42 -2.16
C SER A 162 -5.89 -11.72 -1.34
N TYR A 163 -5.17 -11.76 -0.22
CA TYR A 163 -5.05 -12.97 0.60
C TYR A 163 -6.31 -13.18 1.44
N SER A 164 -6.81 -14.42 1.49
CA SER A 164 -7.91 -14.82 2.35
C SER A 164 -7.49 -15.93 3.32
N ARG A 165 -8.22 -16.08 4.41
CA ARG A 165 -7.91 -17.06 5.46
C ARG A 165 -9.16 -17.57 6.18
N SER A 166 -9.27 -18.89 6.32
CA SER A 166 -10.21 -19.58 7.20
C SER A 166 -9.46 -20.40 8.27
N GLY A 167 -10.17 -20.79 9.33
CA GLY A 167 -9.61 -21.59 10.42
C GLY A 167 -8.47 -20.90 11.18
N ILE A 168 -7.34 -21.60 11.35
CA ILE A 168 -6.19 -21.09 12.12
C ILE A 168 -5.57 -19.87 11.45
N VAL A 169 -5.54 -18.73 12.15
CA VAL A 169 -4.87 -17.50 11.74
C VAL A 169 -3.55 -17.36 12.48
N ARG A 170 -2.45 -17.21 11.74
CA ARG A 170 -1.10 -17.03 12.28
C ARG A 170 -0.61 -15.58 12.12
N GLU A 171 0.46 -15.26 12.83
CA GLU A 171 1.16 -13.98 12.63
C GLU A 171 1.62 -13.83 11.17
N TYR A 172 2.06 -14.90 10.50
CA TYR A 172 2.36 -14.89 9.08
C TYR A 172 1.17 -14.43 8.21
N ASP A 173 -0.04 -14.91 8.51
CA ASP A 173 -1.25 -14.57 7.75
C ASP A 173 -1.58 -13.08 7.90
N LEU A 174 -1.33 -12.51 9.08
CA LEU A 174 -1.47 -11.07 9.32
C LEU A 174 -0.59 -10.23 8.38
N TYR A 175 0.68 -10.60 8.20
CA TYR A 175 1.58 -9.92 7.25
C TYR A 175 1.16 -10.14 5.78
N ARG A 176 0.47 -11.24 5.48
CA ARG A 176 -0.08 -11.49 4.13
C ARG A 176 -1.34 -10.67 3.87
N MET A 177 -2.20 -10.48 4.87
CA MET A 177 -3.44 -9.70 4.76
C MET A 177 -3.19 -8.19 4.79
N ILE A 178 -2.28 -7.74 5.66
CA ILE A 178 -1.95 -6.32 5.90
C ILE A 178 -0.43 -6.14 5.77
N PRO A 179 0.13 -6.17 4.55
CA PRO A 179 1.59 -6.16 4.35
C PRO A 179 2.24 -4.81 4.66
N PHE A 180 1.49 -3.71 4.56
CA PHE A 180 2.03 -2.35 4.69
C PHE A 180 2.01 -1.83 6.14
N GLU A 181 2.99 -1.01 6.48
CA GLU A 181 3.12 -0.33 7.77
C GLU A 181 2.38 1.02 7.78
N ASN A 182 1.12 0.98 7.32
CA ASN A 182 0.28 2.17 7.38
C ASN A 182 -0.05 2.47 8.85
N PHE A 183 0.42 3.60 9.36
CA PHE A 183 0.01 4.10 10.68
C PHE A 183 -1.44 4.59 10.66
N ILE A 184 -2.06 4.70 11.84
CA ILE A 184 -3.44 5.17 11.97
C ILE A 184 -3.44 6.70 12.06
N THR A 185 -4.22 7.35 11.21
CA THR A 185 -4.46 8.81 11.25
C THR A 185 -5.90 9.07 11.67
N VAL A 186 -6.09 9.97 12.64
CA VAL A 186 -7.41 10.43 13.10
C VAL A 186 -7.63 11.86 12.61
N LEU A 187 -8.77 12.08 11.98
CA LEU A 187 -9.26 13.40 11.58
C LEU A 187 -10.48 13.78 12.40
N SER A 188 -10.57 15.04 12.83
CA SER A 188 -11.81 15.63 13.35
C SER A 188 -12.52 16.36 12.22
N VAL A 189 -13.67 15.86 11.81
CA VAL A 189 -14.41 16.34 10.63
C VAL A 189 -15.84 16.72 10.99
N THR A 190 -16.38 17.71 10.30
CA THR A 190 -17.80 18.10 10.35
C THR A 190 -18.69 17.07 9.64
N PRO A 191 -20.02 17.10 9.86
CA PRO A 191 -20.96 16.27 9.11
C PRO A 191 -20.85 16.42 7.60
N ASP A 192 -20.60 17.63 7.09
CA ASP A 192 -20.52 17.90 5.65
C ASP A 192 -19.24 17.32 5.03
N GLU A 193 -18.11 17.46 5.73
CA GLU A 193 -16.83 16.84 5.35
C GLU A 193 -16.93 15.30 5.38
N LEU A 194 -17.55 14.73 6.43
CA LEU A 194 -17.80 13.30 6.52
C LEU A 194 -18.69 12.82 5.35
N ALA A 195 -19.75 13.57 5.03
CA ALA A 195 -20.61 13.24 3.89
C ALA A 195 -19.85 13.31 2.56
N ALA A 196 -18.95 14.27 2.39
CA ALA A 196 -18.09 14.36 1.20
C ALA A 196 -17.14 13.15 1.09
N ILE A 197 -16.54 12.72 2.19
CA ILE A 197 -15.68 11.52 2.23
C ILE A 197 -16.50 10.27 1.88
N VAL A 198 -17.71 10.12 2.43
CA VAL A 198 -18.59 8.98 2.11
C VAL A 198 -18.96 8.96 0.62
N ARG A 199 -19.38 10.11 0.07
CA ARG A 199 -19.71 10.23 -1.36
C ARG A 199 -18.54 9.87 -2.26
N GLU A 200 -17.33 10.33 -1.94
CA GLU A 200 -16.12 9.95 -2.69
C GLU A 200 -15.97 8.42 -2.77
N GLN A 201 -16.22 7.69 -1.68
CA GLN A 201 -16.13 6.23 -1.66
C GLN A 201 -17.24 5.55 -2.48
N GLU A 202 -18.42 6.16 -2.55
CA GLU A 202 -19.57 5.67 -3.33
C GLU A 202 -19.38 5.88 -4.83
N GLU A 203 -18.74 6.98 -5.21
CA GLU A 203 -18.48 7.38 -6.60
C GLU A 203 -17.25 6.71 -7.23
N LEU A 204 -16.50 5.90 -6.46
CA LEU A 204 -15.36 5.15 -7.00
C LEU A 204 -15.81 4.15 -8.07
N THR A 205 -15.26 4.28 -9.28
CA THR A 205 -15.51 3.39 -10.41
C THR A 205 -14.24 2.73 -10.94
N GLY A 206 -14.41 1.75 -11.85
CA GLY A 206 -13.31 1.11 -12.57
C GLY A 206 -12.26 0.45 -11.66
N HIS A 207 -10.99 0.78 -11.87
CA HIS A 207 -9.90 0.22 -11.06
C HIS A 207 -9.89 0.79 -9.62
N ALA A 208 -10.36 2.03 -9.43
CA ALA A 208 -10.36 2.68 -8.11
C ALA A 208 -11.39 2.05 -7.15
N ALA A 209 -12.48 1.50 -7.68
CA ALA A 209 -13.47 0.73 -6.93
C ALA A 209 -12.88 -0.44 -6.10
N LYS A 210 -11.73 -1.00 -6.50
CA LYS A 210 -11.04 -2.05 -5.75
C LYS A 210 -10.35 -1.54 -4.48
N ALA A 211 -10.15 -0.22 -4.37
CA ALA A 211 -9.56 0.42 -3.21
C ALA A 211 -10.61 0.92 -2.22
N ARG A 212 -11.91 0.67 -2.46
CA ARG A 212 -13.01 1.17 -1.63
C ARG A 212 -12.76 0.89 -0.14
N LEU A 213 -13.06 1.87 0.68
CA LEU A 213 -12.99 1.76 2.13
C LEU A 213 -14.33 1.28 2.70
N ALA A 214 -14.28 0.28 3.56
CA ALA A 214 -15.40 -0.10 4.42
C ALA A 214 -15.51 0.90 5.59
N LEU A 215 -16.73 1.34 5.87
CA LEU A 215 -17.05 2.22 6.98
C LEU A 215 -17.49 1.41 8.20
N TYR A 216 -16.90 1.69 9.35
CA TYR A 216 -17.39 1.25 10.66
C TYR A 216 -17.85 2.45 11.48
N ARG A 217 -18.99 2.31 12.19
CA ARG A 217 -19.57 3.33 13.07
C ARG A 217 -19.61 2.81 14.49
N ASN A 218 -19.01 3.55 15.42
CA ASN A 218 -19.01 3.29 16.85
C ASN A 218 -19.92 4.28 17.62
N CYS A 219 -20.60 5.17 16.92
CA CYS A 219 -21.59 6.08 17.49
C CYS A 219 -22.90 6.04 16.68
N SER A 220 -24.02 6.12 17.37
CA SER A 220 -25.36 6.25 16.78
C SER A 220 -25.85 7.71 16.74
N GLU A 221 -25.29 8.58 17.59
CA GLU A 221 -25.74 9.96 17.76
C GLU A 221 -25.18 10.91 16.69
N LYS A 222 -25.98 11.94 16.37
CA LYS A 222 -25.54 13.04 15.52
C LYS A 222 -24.60 13.94 16.33
N LYS A 223 -23.47 14.33 15.73
CA LYS A 223 -22.47 15.20 16.36
C LYS A 223 -22.12 16.36 15.44
N ASP A 224 -21.73 17.49 16.03
CA ASP A 224 -21.20 18.63 15.28
C ASP A 224 -19.80 18.36 14.73
N ILE A 225 -19.03 17.49 15.39
CA ILE A 225 -17.72 17.01 14.96
C ILE A 225 -17.62 15.51 15.24
N TYR A 226 -17.15 14.78 14.24
CA TYR A 226 -16.82 13.36 14.32
C TYR A 226 -15.32 13.16 14.35
N THR A 227 -14.85 12.23 15.19
CA THR A 227 -13.50 11.68 15.08
C THR A 227 -13.51 10.46 14.16
N VAL A 228 -12.67 10.47 13.12
CA VAL A 228 -12.67 9.43 12.09
C VAL A 228 -11.25 8.91 11.88
N ALA A 229 -11.06 7.59 12.05
CA ALA A 229 -9.77 6.93 11.85
C ALA A 229 -9.61 6.38 10.42
N PHE A 230 -8.41 6.48 9.88
CA PHE A 230 -8.01 5.99 8.57
C PHE A 230 -6.60 5.39 8.64
N GLY A 231 -6.23 4.56 7.67
CA GLY A 231 -4.82 4.28 7.39
C GLY A 231 -4.15 5.48 6.72
N SER A 232 -2.90 5.78 7.07
CA SER A 232 -2.16 6.95 6.57
C SER A 232 -2.02 7.02 5.05
N TYR A 233 -1.94 5.87 4.38
CA TYR A 233 -1.96 5.80 2.92
C TYR A 233 -3.27 6.33 2.31
N ALA A 234 -4.42 6.05 2.95
CA ALA A 234 -5.72 6.55 2.50
C ALA A 234 -5.80 8.07 2.66
N VAL A 235 -5.38 8.59 3.82
CA VAL A 235 -5.34 10.04 4.09
C VAL A 235 -4.43 10.78 3.11
N SER A 236 -3.32 10.14 2.70
CA SER A 236 -2.41 10.66 1.67
C SER A 236 -2.98 10.58 0.23
N GLY A 237 -4.26 10.22 0.07
CA GLY A 237 -4.96 10.18 -1.21
C GLY A 237 -4.85 8.85 -1.96
N ALA A 238 -4.28 7.80 -1.36
CA ALA A 238 -4.17 6.46 -1.93
C ALA A 238 -3.68 6.41 -3.40
N GLY A 239 -2.63 7.16 -3.72
CA GLY A 239 -2.10 7.25 -5.09
C GLY A 239 -3.02 8.01 -6.06
N GLY A 240 -3.76 9.00 -5.56
CA GLY A 240 -4.67 9.84 -6.34
C GLY A 240 -6.11 9.30 -6.44
N ARG A 241 -6.44 8.23 -5.73
CA ARG A 241 -7.80 7.65 -5.72
C ARG A 241 -8.75 8.39 -4.80
N PHE A 242 -8.24 9.06 -3.75
CA PHE A 242 -9.04 9.77 -2.75
C PHE A 242 -8.69 11.28 -2.70
N PRO A 243 -8.91 12.04 -3.79
CA PRO A 243 -8.59 13.46 -3.84
C PRO A 243 -9.37 14.32 -2.83
N VAL A 244 -10.63 14.00 -2.53
CA VAL A 244 -11.48 14.71 -1.57
C VAL A 244 -10.98 14.47 -0.15
N LEU A 245 -10.76 13.21 0.25
CA LEU A 245 -10.19 12.89 1.56
C LEU A 245 -8.84 13.58 1.76
N LYS A 246 -7.97 13.55 0.75
CA LYS A 246 -6.67 14.21 0.80
C LYS A 246 -6.82 15.73 0.97
N SER A 247 -7.69 16.36 0.19
CA SER A 247 -7.95 17.81 0.26
C SER A 247 -8.44 18.23 1.65
N ILE A 248 -9.38 17.48 2.22
CA ILE A 248 -9.88 17.72 3.59
C ILE A 248 -8.74 17.56 4.61
N ALA A 249 -7.93 16.51 4.48
CA ALA A 249 -6.83 16.27 5.41
C ALA A 249 -5.69 17.30 5.33
N GLU A 250 -5.53 17.98 4.19
CA GLU A 250 -4.49 18.98 3.93
C GLU A 250 -5.01 20.43 4.05
N SER A 251 -6.30 20.64 4.32
CA SER A 251 -6.94 21.97 4.35
C SER A 251 -6.41 22.91 5.44
N GLY A 252 -5.80 22.35 6.48
CA GLY A 252 -5.43 23.08 7.71
C GLY A 252 -6.62 23.41 8.64
N THR A 253 -7.86 23.09 8.23
CA THR A 253 -9.07 23.34 9.03
C THR A 253 -9.44 22.17 9.93
N VAL A 254 -9.05 20.94 9.56
CA VAL A 254 -9.31 19.74 10.35
C VAL A 254 -8.19 19.47 11.35
N LYS A 255 -8.55 19.03 12.56
CA LYS A 255 -7.55 18.53 13.51
C LYS A 255 -7.10 17.14 13.06
N ARG A 256 -5.82 17.01 12.72
CA ARG A 256 -5.17 15.75 12.35
C ARG A 256 -4.27 15.26 13.47
N ARG A 257 -4.33 13.96 13.75
CA ARG A 257 -3.43 13.27 14.69
C ARG A 257 -2.97 11.94 14.08
N ASP A 258 -1.68 11.79 13.93
CA ASP A 258 -1.05 10.54 13.48
C ASP A 258 -0.63 9.73 14.71
N LEU A 259 -1.09 8.48 14.80
CA LEU A 259 -0.78 7.58 15.91
C LEU A 259 0.49 6.76 15.57
N PRO A 260 1.33 6.41 16.55
CA PRO A 260 2.56 5.66 16.30
C PRO A 260 2.34 4.18 15.95
N LEU A 261 1.08 3.71 15.98
CA LEU A 261 0.73 2.31 15.70
C LEU A 261 0.14 2.11 14.32
N THR A 262 0.38 0.92 13.77
CA THR A 262 -0.10 0.54 12.44
C THR A 262 -1.50 -0.03 12.46
N VAL A 263 -2.17 0.00 11.31
CA VAL A 263 -3.42 -0.73 11.08
C VAL A 263 -3.24 -2.22 11.39
N ARG A 264 -2.08 -2.78 11.03
CA ARG A 264 -1.73 -4.17 11.32
C ARG A 264 -1.66 -4.44 12.82
N ASP A 265 -1.14 -3.51 13.63
CA ASP A 265 -1.08 -3.67 15.09
C ASP A 265 -2.47 -3.65 15.72
N ALA A 266 -3.34 -2.73 15.29
CA ALA A 266 -4.73 -2.71 15.73
C ALA A 266 -5.46 -3.99 15.34
N PHE A 267 -5.26 -4.49 14.11
CA PHE A 267 -5.86 -5.74 13.66
C PHE A 267 -5.31 -6.96 14.40
N ARG A 268 -3.99 -6.99 14.71
CA ARG A 268 -3.41 -8.03 15.56
C ARG A 268 -4.08 -8.08 16.93
N LYS A 269 -4.31 -6.90 17.53
CA LYS A 269 -4.95 -6.81 18.85
C LYS A 269 -6.37 -7.36 18.80
N ILE A 270 -7.19 -6.91 17.84
CA ILE A 270 -8.57 -7.42 17.75
C ILE A 270 -8.56 -8.94 17.55
N LEU A 271 -7.65 -9.51 16.73
CA LEU A 271 -7.54 -10.96 16.52
C LEU A 271 -7.23 -11.76 17.80
N LYS A 272 -6.42 -11.20 18.70
CA LYS A 272 -6.09 -11.86 19.99
C LYS A 272 -7.20 -11.71 21.02
N ASP A 273 -7.86 -10.57 21.03
CA ASP A 273 -8.92 -10.22 21.99
C ASP A 273 -10.31 -10.66 21.48
N LEU A 274 -10.37 -11.40 20.36
CA LEU A 274 -11.56 -11.63 19.56
C LEU A 274 -12.50 -12.65 20.20
N ASP A 275 -13.58 -12.16 20.82
CA ASP A 275 -14.83 -12.93 20.98
C ASP A 275 -15.62 -12.87 19.66
N LEU A 276 -15.24 -13.73 18.71
CA LEU A 276 -15.80 -13.85 17.35
C LEU A 276 -17.34 -13.88 17.33
N THR A 277 -17.96 -14.45 18.36
CA THR A 277 -19.42 -14.64 18.44
C THR A 277 -20.18 -13.32 18.58
N LYS A 278 -19.60 -12.31 19.25
CA LYS A 278 -20.19 -10.96 19.40
C LYS A 278 -19.98 -10.07 18.17
N ILE A 279 -19.04 -10.42 17.31
CA ILE A 279 -18.68 -9.62 16.13
C ILE A 279 -19.62 -9.91 14.95
N LEU A 280 -20.06 -11.16 14.79
CA LEU A 280 -20.94 -11.58 13.70
C LEU A 280 -22.42 -11.21 13.94
N SER A 281 -22.85 -11.13 15.20
CA SER A 281 -24.21 -10.72 15.55
C SER A 281 -24.49 -9.23 15.27
N GLY A 282 -23.44 -8.38 15.23
CA GLY A 282 -23.53 -6.97 14.86
C GLY A 282 -23.36 -6.68 13.37
N ALA A 283 -22.97 -7.68 12.56
CA ALA A 283 -22.67 -7.52 11.13
C ALA A 283 -23.88 -7.67 10.20
N LYS A 284 -25.12 -7.53 10.72
CA LYS A 284 -26.29 -7.25 9.86
C LYS A 284 -26.19 -5.80 9.35
N VAL A 285 -25.31 -5.59 8.38
CA VAL A 285 -25.29 -4.39 7.55
C VAL A 285 -26.54 -4.44 6.67
N LYS A 286 -27.53 -3.61 6.99
CA LYS A 286 -28.54 -3.20 6.02
C LYS A 286 -27.92 -2.23 5.03
#